data_AF-A0A392MB91-F1
#
_entry.id   AF-A0A392MB91-F1
#
_cell.length_a   1.000
_cell.length_b   1.000
_cell.length_c   1.000
_cell.angle_alpha   90.00
_cell.angle_beta   90.00
_cell.angle_gamma   90.00
#
_symmetry.space_group_name_H-M   'P 1'
#
loop_
_entity.id
_entity.type
_entity.pdbx_description
1 polymer ?
#
loop_
_entity_poly.entity_id
_entity_poly.type
_entity_poly.pdbx_seq_one_letter_code
_entity_poly.pdbx_strand_id
1 'polypeptide(L)'
;FSSLVEGKNKEMSTSELSGGARIHYIFQSIFVRSLEEVDPCEGLTDDDIRTAIQNATGPRSALFIPEVPFEVLVRRQISRLLDPSLQCARFIHDELIKMSRYCMTLVTELQRFPLLRKRMDEVIGIFLLEGLKPSTNVIGHIIDMEWLDASQHGGWPHSRVMLRCKSK
;
A
#
# COMPACT_ATOMS: atom_id res chain seq x y z
N PHE A 1 5.09 10.82 -23.20
CA PHE A 1 4.97 10.18 -21.87
C PHE A 1 5.48 11.08 -20.75
N SER A 2 6.77 11.45 -20.72
CA SER A 2 7.33 12.30 -19.65
C SER A 2 6.58 13.60 -19.41
N SER A 3 6.14 14.30 -20.48
CA SER A 3 5.31 15.50 -20.35
C SER A 3 3.97 15.27 -19.62
N LEU A 4 3.39 14.07 -19.69
CA LEU A 4 2.16 13.74 -18.95
C LEU A 4 2.45 13.48 -17.46
N VAL A 5 3.58 12.81 -17.18
CA VAL A 5 4.04 12.58 -15.80
C VAL A 5 4.36 13.92 -15.14
N GLU A 6 5.01 14.83 -15.86
CA GLU A 6 5.39 16.16 -15.36
C GLU A 6 4.25 17.18 -15.40
N GLY A 7 3.10 16.86 -15.98
CA GLY A 7 1.98 17.80 -16.13
C GLY A 7 2.22 18.93 -17.13
N LYS A 8 3.22 18.81 -18.02
CA LYS A 8 3.56 19.79 -19.06
C LYS A 8 2.87 19.50 -20.41
N ASN A 9 1.74 18.81 -20.38
CA ASN A 9 1.00 18.50 -21.61
C ASN A 9 0.31 19.77 -22.15
N LYS A 10 0.37 19.98 -23.47
CA LYS A 10 -0.27 21.12 -24.14
C LYS A 10 -1.79 20.98 -24.21
N GLU A 11 -2.29 19.75 -24.30
CA GLU A 11 -3.72 19.45 -24.27
C GLU A 11 -4.09 18.86 -22.90
N MET A 12 -4.57 19.73 -22.00
CA MET A 12 -4.99 19.35 -20.66
C MET A 12 -6.51 19.16 -20.60
N SER A 13 -6.94 18.01 -20.09
CA SER A 13 -8.36 17.80 -19.76
C SER A 13 -8.74 18.66 -18.56
N THR A 14 -9.88 19.34 -18.64
CA THR A 14 -10.47 20.11 -17.52
C THR A 14 -11.55 19.32 -16.78
N SER A 15 -11.90 18.12 -17.24
CA SER A 15 -12.98 17.31 -16.67
C SER A 15 -12.51 16.31 -15.62
N GLU A 16 -11.28 15.81 -15.72
CA GLU A 16 -10.74 14.81 -14.79
C GLU A 16 -9.24 14.95 -14.55
N LEU A 17 -8.79 14.55 -13.35
CA LEU A 17 -7.38 14.42 -13.04
C LEU A 17 -6.77 13.27 -13.83
N SER A 18 -5.65 13.54 -14.50
CA SER A 18 -4.89 12.55 -15.29
C SER A 18 -3.39 12.74 -15.11
N GLY A 19 -2.61 11.73 -15.50
CA GLY A 19 -1.16 11.83 -15.54
C GLY A 19 -0.53 11.94 -14.16
N GLY A 20 0.50 12.78 -14.03
CA GLY A 20 1.17 13.02 -12.75
C GLY A 20 0.25 13.56 -11.65
N ALA A 21 -0.71 14.42 -12.01
CA ALA A 21 -1.67 14.97 -11.04
C ALA A 21 -2.57 13.88 -10.45
N ARG A 22 -2.98 12.90 -11.28
CA ARG A 22 -3.76 11.74 -10.82
C ARG A 22 -2.95 10.82 -9.93
N ILE A 23 -1.68 10.56 -10.29
CA ILE A 23 -0.76 9.76 -9.45
C ILE A 23 -0.59 10.42 -8.08
N HIS A 24 -0.37 11.75 -8.04
CA HIS A 24 -0.27 12.49 -6.79
C HIS A 24 -1.54 12.38 -5.94
N TYR A 25 -2.72 12.51 -6.56
CA TYR A 25 -4.01 12.33 -5.88
C TYR A 25 -4.19 10.91 -5.33
N ILE A 26 -3.75 9.88 -6.07
CA ILE A 26 -3.77 8.49 -5.58
C ILE A 26 -2.94 8.36 -4.30
N PHE A 27 -1.72 8.92 -4.27
CA PHE A 27 -0.89 8.87 -3.07
C PHE A 27 -1.48 9.67 -1.91
N GLN A 28 -1.88 10.91 -2.13
CA GLN A 28 -2.19 11.84 -1.04
C GLN A 28 -3.63 11.73 -0.54
N SER A 29 -4.58 11.38 -1.40
CA SER A 29 -6.00 11.40 -1.05
C SER A 29 -6.61 10.01 -0.98
N ILE A 30 -6.21 9.08 -1.85
CA ILE A 30 -6.73 7.72 -1.81
C ILE A 30 -5.96 6.90 -0.79
N PHE A 31 -4.63 6.79 -0.95
CA PHE A 31 -3.83 5.90 -0.12
C PHE A 31 -3.79 6.34 1.34
N VAL A 32 -3.54 7.63 1.62
CA VAL A 32 -3.58 8.16 3.00
C VAL A 32 -4.93 7.88 3.67
N ARG A 33 -6.04 8.16 2.99
CA ARG A 33 -7.38 7.88 3.54
C ARG A 33 -7.59 6.39 3.79
N SER A 34 -7.18 5.54 2.86
CA SER A 34 -7.27 4.08 3.04
C SER A 34 -6.44 3.58 4.21
N LEU A 35 -5.31 4.22 4.55
CA LEU A 35 -4.55 3.90 5.76
C LEU A 35 -5.25 4.40 7.03
N GLU A 36 -5.85 5.59 7.00
CA GLU A 36 -6.60 6.15 8.14
C GLU A 36 -7.87 5.36 8.47
N GLU A 37 -8.47 4.70 7.48
CA GLU A 37 -9.62 3.81 7.62
C GLU A 37 -9.26 2.46 8.27
N VAL A 38 -7.98 2.09 8.36
CA VAL A 38 -7.56 0.88 9.06
C VAL A 38 -7.65 1.11 10.57
N ASP A 39 -8.68 0.54 11.20
CA ASP A 39 -8.84 0.59 12.66
C ASP A 39 -7.73 -0.22 13.35
N PRO A 40 -6.85 0.39 14.17
CA PRO A 40 -5.77 -0.31 14.86
C PRO A 40 -6.24 -1.38 15.86
N CYS A 41 -7.51 -1.33 16.29
CA CYS A 41 -8.08 -2.26 17.26
C CYS A 41 -9.13 -3.21 16.68
N GLU A 42 -9.40 -3.13 15.38
CA GLU A 42 -10.28 -4.09 14.73
C GLU A 42 -9.70 -5.51 14.83
N GLY A 43 -10.57 -6.42 15.26
CA GLY A 43 -10.23 -7.82 15.55
C GLY A 43 -9.45 -8.05 16.84
N LEU A 44 -9.15 -7.02 17.66
CA LEU A 44 -8.51 -7.18 18.99
C LEU A 44 -9.56 -7.17 20.09
N THR A 45 -10.21 -8.32 20.33
CA THR A 45 -11.11 -8.46 21.48
C THR A 45 -10.33 -8.74 22.77
N ASP A 46 -10.92 -8.40 23.92
CA ASP A 46 -10.35 -8.74 25.24
C ASP A 46 -10.12 -10.25 25.38
N ASP A 47 -10.95 -11.08 24.76
CA ASP A 47 -10.80 -12.53 24.76
C ASP A 47 -9.65 -12.99 23.86
N ASP A 48 -9.41 -12.37 22.70
CA ASP A 48 -8.23 -12.64 21.87
C ASP A 48 -6.93 -12.31 22.62
N ILE A 49 -6.91 -11.15 23.29
CA ILE A 49 -5.77 -10.72 24.11
C ILE A 49 -5.53 -11.71 25.24
N ARG A 50 -6.59 -12.08 26.00
CA ARG A 50 -6.50 -13.05 27.08
C ARG A 50 -5.99 -14.40 26.58
N THR A 51 -6.53 -14.87 25.45
CA THR A 51 -6.15 -16.16 24.85
C THR A 51 -4.69 -16.15 24.41
N ALA A 52 -4.22 -15.07 23.77
CA ALA A 52 -2.82 -14.92 23.38
C ALA A 52 -1.88 -14.96 24.60
N ILE A 53 -2.24 -14.27 25.69
CA ILE A 53 -1.47 -14.29 26.94
C ILE A 53 -1.43 -15.68 27.56
N GLN A 54 -2.58 -16.36 27.65
CA GLN A 54 -2.66 -17.72 28.20
C GLN A 54 -1.81 -18.70 27.38
N ASN A 55 -1.89 -18.63 26.05
CA ASN A 55 -1.10 -19.48 25.16
C ASN A 55 0.40 -19.25 25.30
N ALA A 56 0.85 -18.00 25.43
CA ALA A 56 2.28 -17.70 25.63
C ALA A 56 2.79 -18.06 27.03
N THR A 57 1.92 -17.98 28.04
CA THR A 57 2.24 -18.33 29.43
C THR A 57 2.32 -19.85 29.61
N GLY A 58 1.53 -20.61 28.85
CA GLY A 58 1.48 -22.06 28.89
C GLY A 58 1.02 -22.58 30.27
N PRO A 59 1.53 -23.73 30.74
CA PRO A 59 1.08 -24.33 32.00
C PRO A 59 1.66 -23.65 33.26
N ARG A 60 2.56 -22.67 33.12
CA ARG A 60 3.19 -22.00 34.26
C ARG A 60 2.32 -20.86 34.76
N SER A 61 2.26 -20.65 36.07
CA SER A 61 1.73 -19.40 36.60
C SER A 61 2.77 -18.29 36.39
N ALA A 62 2.46 -17.29 35.59
CA ALA A 62 3.34 -16.15 35.36
C ALA A 62 2.95 -14.98 36.28
N LEU A 63 3.94 -14.41 36.96
CA LEU A 63 3.79 -13.18 37.76
C LEU A 63 3.74 -11.91 36.91
N PHE A 64 4.21 -12.00 35.66
CA PHE A 64 4.24 -10.93 34.67
C PHE A 64 3.72 -11.43 33.32
N ILE A 65 3.12 -10.54 32.53
CA ILE A 65 2.63 -10.87 31.19
C ILE A 65 3.83 -10.95 30.22
N PRO A 66 3.99 -12.04 29.45
CA PRO A 66 5.05 -12.13 28.44
C PRO A 66 4.91 -11.05 27.35
N GLU A 67 6.02 -10.66 26.73
CA GLU A 67 6.04 -9.69 25.62
C GLU A 67 5.51 -10.29 24.30
N VAL A 68 5.73 -11.59 24.09
CA VAL A 68 5.40 -12.33 22.85
C VAL A 68 3.93 -12.20 22.38
N PRO A 69 2.89 -12.29 23.25
CA PRO A 69 1.51 -12.01 22.86
C PRO A 69 1.33 -10.64 22.21
N PHE A 70 1.94 -9.61 22.79
CA PHE A 70 1.84 -8.25 22.25
C PHE A 70 2.51 -8.15 20.90
N GLU A 71 3.68 -8.77 20.75
CA GLU A 71 4.38 -8.84 19.47
C GLU A 71 3.50 -9.44 18.36
N VAL A 72 2.87 -10.58 18.63
CA VAL A 72 1.98 -11.25 17.67
C VAL A 72 0.78 -10.38 17.31
N LEU A 73 0.14 -9.75 18.29
CA LEU A 73 -1.03 -8.91 18.06
C LEU A 73 -0.69 -7.64 17.27
N VAL A 74 0.44 -7.01 17.57
CA VAL A 74 0.94 -5.84 16.84
C VAL A 74 1.32 -6.20 15.42
N ARG A 75 2.06 -7.30 15.21
CA ARG A 75 2.42 -7.78 13.88
C ARG A 75 1.18 -7.97 13.03
N ARG A 76 0.12 -8.57 13.60
CA ARG A 76 -1.16 -8.73 12.90
C ARG A 76 -1.77 -7.40 12.47
N GLN A 77 -1.67 -6.35 13.29
CA GLN A 77 -2.17 -5.03 12.91
C GLN A 77 -1.31 -4.35 11.84
N ILE A 78 0.02 -4.44 11.92
CA ILE A 78 0.94 -3.90 10.90
C ILE A 78 0.70 -4.58 9.54
N SER A 79 0.50 -5.90 9.53
CA SER A 79 0.21 -6.64 8.29
C SER A 79 -1.04 -6.16 7.55
N ARG A 80 -2.00 -5.52 8.24
CA ARG A 80 -3.21 -4.98 7.60
C ARG A 80 -2.95 -3.75 6.74
N LEU A 81 -1.79 -3.11 6.88
CA LEU A 81 -1.36 -2.01 6.03
C LEU A 81 -0.89 -2.48 4.64
N LEU A 82 -0.68 -3.79 4.46
CA LEU A 82 -0.22 -4.36 3.20
C LEU A 82 -1.26 -4.19 2.09
N ASP A 83 -2.50 -4.58 2.34
CA ASP A 83 -3.58 -4.53 1.34
C ASP A 83 -3.84 -3.13 0.76
N PRO A 84 -4.02 -2.06 1.58
CA PRO A 84 -4.17 -0.71 1.04
C PRO A 84 -2.93 -0.23 0.28
N SER A 85 -1.73 -0.66 0.67
CA SER A 85 -0.48 -0.33 -0.03
C SER A 85 -0.38 -1.02 -1.39
N LEU A 86 -0.75 -2.30 -1.47
CA LEU A 86 -0.82 -3.04 -2.72
C LEU A 86 -1.90 -2.48 -3.65
N GLN A 87 -3.04 -2.05 -3.10
CA GLN A 87 -4.10 -1.40 -3.87
C GLN A 87 -3.63 -0.07 -4.47
N CYS A 88 -2.91 0.75 -3.70
CA CYS A 88 -2.27 1.97 -4.19
C CYS A 88 -1.37 1.71 -5.40
N ALA A 89 -0.50 0.69 -5.33
CA ALA A 89 0.39 0.31 -6.43
C ALA A 89 -0.40 -0.09 -7.70
N ARG A 90 -1.52 -0.80 -7.56
CA ARG A 90 -2.40 -1.17 -8.67
C ARG A 90 -3.05 0.06 -9.31
N PHE A 91 -3.56 1.01 -8.51
CA PHE A 91 -4.15 2.24 -9.05
C PHE A 91 -3.14 3.09 -9.83
N ILE A 92 -1.88 3.14 -9.36
CA ILE A 92 -0.80 3.82 -10.08
C ILE A 92 -0.49 3.10 -11.39
N HIS A 93 -0.37 1.76 -11.36
CA HIS A 93 -0.19 0.96 -12.57
C HIS A 93 -1.28 1.23 -13.62
N ASP A 94 -2.55 1.26 -13.20
CA ASP A 94 -3.67 1.52 -14.10
C ASP A 94 -3.62 2.92 -14.70
N GLU A 95 -3.16 3.91 -13.93
CA GLU A 95 -2.92 5.26 -14.45
C GLU A 95 -1.78 5.30 -15.47
N LEU A 96 -0.67 4.58 -15.22
CA LEU A 96 0.43 4.47 -16.18
C LEU A 96 0.00 3.82 -17.50
N ILE A 97 -0.85 2.80 -17.45
CA ILE A 97 -1.46 2.17 -18.64
C ILE A 97 -2.32 3.18 -19.40
N LYS A 98 -3.18 3.94 -18.70
CA LYS A 98 -4.00 5.00 -19.31
C LYS A 98 -3.14 6.06 -19.99
N MET A 99 -2.09 6.54 -19.32
CA MET A 99 -1.14 7.51 -19.85
C MET A 99 -0.41 6.99 -21.10
N SER A 100 -0.02 5.71 -21.10
CA SER A 100 0.61 5.05 -22.25
C SER A 100 -0.33 5.06 -23.46
N ARG A 101 -1.57 4.59 -23.28
CA ARG A 101 -2.58 4.56 -24.35
C ARG A 101 -2.88 5.95 -24.91
N TYR A 102 -2.96 6.96 -24.05
CA TYR A 102 -3.14 8.35 -24.46
C TYR A 102 -1.93 8.88 -25.26
N CYS A 103 -0.70 8.52 -24.88
CA CYS A 103 0.47 8.84 -25.70
C CYS A 103 0.35 8.23 -27.10
N MET A 104 -0.10 6.97 -27.20
CA MET A 104 -0.26 6.28 -28.49
C MET A 104 -1.34 6.93 -29.38
N THR A 105 -2.32 7.63 -28.80
CA THR A 105 -3.31 8.39 -29.59
C THR A 105 -2.77 9.74 -30.07
N LEU A 106 -1.89 10.38 -29.30
CA LEU A 106 -1.29 11.68 -29.67
C LEU A 106 -0.32 11.58 -30.86
N VAL A 107 0.34 10.43 -31.04
CA VAL A 107 1.26 10.23 -32.16
C VAL A 107 0.46 9.91 -33.43
N THR A 108 0.10 10.97 -34.16
CA THR A 108 -0.67 10.90 -35.42
C THR A 108 -0.03 9.97 -36.46
N GLU A 109 1.31 9.95 -36.55
CA GLU A 109 2.02 9.06 -37.48
C GLU A 109 1.81 7.57 -37.16
N LEU A 110 1.64 7.20 -35.88
CA LEU A 110 1.37 5.82 -35.48
C LEU A 110 -0.05 5.37 -35.86
N GLN A 111 -0.97 6.30 -36.12
CA GLN A 111 -2.32 5.95 -36.62
C GLN A 111 -2.26 5.30 -38.01
N ARG A 112 -1.23 5.62 -38.81
CA ARG A 112 -1.00 5.02 -40.14
C ARG A 112 -0.48 3.58 -40.07
N PHE A 113 0.01 3.14 -38.90
CA PHE A 113 0.61 1.83 -38.70
C PHE A 113 -0.11 1.06 -37.58
N PRO A 114 -1.34 0.55 -37.82
CA PRO A 114 -2.18 -0.05 -36.78
C PRO A 114 -1.57 -1.30 -36.15
N LEU A 115 -0.82 -2.10 -36.92
CA LEU A 115 -0.12 -3.28 -36.40
C LEU A 115 1.01 -2.88 -35.45
N LEU A 116 1.81 -1.87 -35.81
CA LEU A 116 2.86 -1.34 -34.95
C LEU A 116 2.28 -0.78 -33.65
N ARG A 117 1.21 0.02 -33.75
CA ARG A 117 0.50 0.56 -32.58
C ARG A 117 0.05 -0.55 -31.62
N LYS A 118 -0.56 -1.63 -32.15
CA LYS A 118 -0.98 -2.77 -31.34
C LYS A 118 0.21 -3.45 -30.66
N ARG A 119 1.30 -3.70 -31.38
CA ARG A 119 2.50 -4.32 -30.81
C ARG A 119 3.15 -3.44 -29.74
N MET A 120 3.17 -2.13 -29.92
CA MET A 120 3.66 -1.21 -28.90
C MET A 120 2.78 -1.22 -27.64
N ASP A 121 1.44 -1.20 -27.77
CA ASP A 121 0.54 -1.29 -26.61
C ASP A 121 0.73 -2.61 -25.85
N GLU A 122 0.90 -3.73 -26.56
CA GLU A 122 1.20 -5.03 -25.97
C GLU A 122 2.53 -5.01 -25.19
N VAL A 123 3.62 -4.54 -25.80
CA VAL A 123 4.94 -4.50 -25.18
C VAL A 123 4.96 -3.57 -23.96
N ILE A 124 4.36 -2.39 -24.06
CA ILE A 124 4.30 -1.45 -22.94
C ILE A 124 3.41 -1.99 -21.81
N GLY A 125 2.29 -2.63 -22.15
CA GLY A 125 1.42 -3.28 -21.17
C GLY A 125 2.14 -4.36 -20.38
N ILE A 126 2.89 -5.22 -21.07
CA ILE A 126 3.73 -6.26 -20.42
C ILE A 126 4.80 -5.60 -19.55
N PHE A 127 5.53 -4.60 -20.06
CA PHE A 127 6.58 -3.91 -19.31
C PHE A 127 6.05 -3.30 -18.00
N LEU A 128 4.90 -2.62 -18.04
CA LEU A 128 4.30 -2.01 -16.86
C LEU A 128 3.80 -3.06 -15.86
N LEU A 129 3.22 -4.17 -16.35
CA LEU A 129 2.78 -5.28 -15.51
C LEU A 129 3.97 -5.98 -14.83
N GLU A 130 5.06 -6.21 -15.57
CA GLU A 130 6.29 -6.77 -15.03
C GLU A 130 6.93 -5.85 -13.99
N GLY A 131 6.81 -4.52 -14.16
CA GLY A 131 7.25 -3.52 -13.18
C GLY A 131 6.40 -3.47 -11.91
N LEU A 132 5.14 -3.93 -11.94
CA LEU A 132 4.28 -3.97 -10.77
C LEU A 132 4.79 -5.00 -9.75
N LYS A 133 5.24 -6.17 -10.20
CA LYS A 133 5.71 -7.27 -9.33
C LYS A 133 6.86 -6.88 -8.39
N PRO A 134 7.99 -6.30 -8.86
CA PRO A 134 9.05 -5.86 -7.96
C PRO A 134 8.56 -4.74 -7.01
N SER A 135 7.67 -3.86 -7.48
CA SER A 135 7.08 -2.81 -6.64
C SER A 135 6.26 -3.40 -5.49
N THR A 136 5.41 -4.40 -5.76
CA THR A 136 4.64 -5.09 -4.72
C THR A 136 5.52 -5.87 -3.76
N ASN A 137 6.64 -6.43 -4.24
CA ASN A 137 7.60 -7.11 -3.36
C ASN A 137 8.29 -6.13 -2.42
N VAL A 138 8.70 -4.96 -2.92
CA VAL A 138 9.29 -3.89 -2.09
C VAL A 138 8.28 -3.41 -1.04
N ILE A 139 7.02 -3.24 -1.40
CA ILE A 139 5.95 -2.92 -0.44
C ILE A 139 5.86 -3.99 0.65
N GLY A 140 5.86 -5.27 0.29
CA GLY A 140 5.86 -6.37 1.25
C GLY A 140 7.06 -6.30 2.19
N HIS A 141 8.27 -6.10 1.65
CA HIS A 141 9.48 -5.97 2.46
C HIS A 141 9.44 -4.77 3.40
N ILE A 142 8.86 -3.63 2.99
CA ILE A 142 8.70 -2.47 3.87
C ILE A 142 7.80 -2.82 5.05
N ILE A 143 6.64 -3.44 4.81
CA ILE A 143 5.73 -3.86 5.89
C ILE A 143 6.41 -4.85 6.86
N ASP A 144 7.20 -5.79 6.33
CA ASP A 144 7.96 -6.73 7.15
C ASP A 144 9.07 -6.03 7.97
N MET A 145 9.71 -5.00 7.42
CA MET A 145 10.72 -4.20 8.13
C MET A 145 10.12 -3.33 9.24
N GLU A 146 8.95 -2.72 9.02
CA GLU A 146 8.25 -1.95 10.06
C GLU A 146 8.00 -2.80 11.32
N TRP A 147 7.72 -4.09 11.14
CA TRP A 147 7.62 -5.03 12.25
C TRP A 147 8.96 -5.23 12.99
N LEU A 148 10.05 -5.43 12.25
CA LEU A 148 11.38 -5.64 12.84
C LEU A 148 11.84 -4.42 13.64
N ASP A 149 11.59 -3.22 13.14
CA ASP A 149 11.94 -1.96 13.82
C ASP A 149 11.12 -1.79 15.12
N ALA A 150 9.81 -2.06 15.04
CA ALA A 150 8.92 -2.04 16.20
C ALA A 150 9.33 -3.04 17.30
N SER A 151 9.99 -4.14 16.95
CA SER A 151 10.50 -5.14 17.90
C SER A 151 11.84 -4.76 18.56
N GLN A 152 12.72 -4.04 17.86
CA GLN A 152 14.08 -3.75 18.34
C GLN A 152 14.18 -2.47 19.18
N HIS A 153 13.35 -1.45 18.92
CA HIS A 153 13.50 -0.15 19.56
C HIS A 153 12.80 0.02 20.91
N GLY A 154 12.30 -1.04 21.54
CA GLY A 154 11.68 -0.96 22.88
C GLY A 154 10.53 0.06 22.97
N GLY A 155 9.98 0.46 21.81
CA GLY A 155 9.03 1.56 21.65
C GLY A 155 7.62 1.23 22.11
N TRP A 156 7.41 0.06 22.70
CA TRP A 156 6.21 -0.31 23.41
C TRP A 156 6.44 -0.09 24.91
N PRO A 157 6.25 1.14 25.45
CA PRO A 157 5.89 1.20 26.86
C PRO A 157 4.65 0.32 26.97
N HIS A 158 4.75 -0.75 27.75
CA HIS A 158 3.80 -1.83 28.06
C HIS A 158 2.31 -1.41 28.30
N SER A 159 2.01 -0.12 28.18
CA SER A 159 0.76 0.55 28.50
C SER A 159 0.25 1.47 27.38
N ARG A 160 1.05 1.96 26.42
CA ARG A 160 0.67 3.17 25.65
C ARG A 160 -0.12 2.94 24.36
N VAL A 161 0.07 1.82 23.67
CA VAL A 161 -0.68 1.56 22.41
C VAL A 161 -2.10 1.07 22.69
N MET A 162 -2.32 0.32 23.78
CA MET A 162 -3.69 0.00 24.22
C MET A 162 -4.42 1.18 24.89
N LEU A 163 -3.70 2.08 25.59
CA LEU A 163 -4.32 3.29 26.17
C LEU A 163 -4.89 4.23 25.11
N ARG A 164 -4.34 4.24 23.88
CA ARG A 164 -4.88 5.05 22.78
C ARG A 164 -6.12 4.44 22.12
N CYS A 165 -6.32 3.13 22.23
CA CYS A 165 -7.56 2.47 21.78
C CYS A 165 -8.72 2.60 22.77
N LYS A 166 -8.48 2.92 24.05
CA LYS A 166 -9.56 3.19 25.03
C LYS A 166 -10.02 4.64 25.08
N SER A 167 -9.50 5.52 24.22
CA SER A 167 -9.83 6.96 24.21
C SER A 167 -10.59 7.41 22.95
N LYS A 168 -11.14 6.47 22.18
CA LYS A 168 -12.17 6.72 21.18
C LYS A 168 -13.46 6.03 21.60
#